data_AF-A0A7X7FTF1-F1
#
_entry.id   AF-A0A7X7FTF1-F1
#
_cell.length_a   1.000
_cell.length_b   1.000
_cell.length_c   1.000
_cell.angle_alpha   90.00
_cell.angle_beta   90.00
_cell.angle_gamma   90.00
#
_symmetry.space_group_name_H-M   'P 1'
#
loop_
_entity.id
_entity.type
_entity.pdbx_description
1 polymer ?
#
loop_
_entity_poly.entity_id
_entity_poly.type
_entity_poly.pdbx_seq_one_letter_code
_entity_poly.pdbx_strand_id
1 'polypeptide(L)'
;MPKKPEVEKVDLYNELKKTDYAAPKKPVLLTIKPAKYLTVTSQGEPGGEHFQACMGALFGAAYTMKFTSKFAGKDYKVCVPEGLWWGPEGCTDLCNVPRDQWNWKLMIRTPSFIKQKDLDKAVAAMK
;
A
#
# COMPACT_ATOMS: atom_id res chain seq x y z
N MET A 1 15.07 20.92 27.59
CA MET A 1 14.04 21.04 26.55
C MET A 1 12.89 20.11 26.90
N PRO A 2 11.63 20.57 26.98
CA PRO A 2 10.51 19.65 27.24
C PRO A 2 10.36 18.67 26.07
N LYS A 3 10.24 17.38 26.38
CA LYS A 3 9.91 16.33 25.40
C LYS A 3 8.57 16.70 24.74
N LYS A 4 8.56 16.83 23.42
CA LYS A 4 7.33 17.01 22.64
C LYS A 4 6.38 15.84 23.03
N PRO A 5 5.08 16.09 23.31
CA PRO A 5 4.16 15.02 23.67
C PRO A 5 4.21 13.92 22.61
N GLU A 6 4.38 12.69 23.06
CA GLU A 6 4.57 11.53 22.22
C GLU A 6 3.22 11.20 21.57
N VAL A 7 3.07 11.55 20.29
CA VAL A 7 1.90 11.20 19.50
C VAL A 7 1.95 9.70 19.26
N GLU A 8 0.92 8.99 19.72
CA GLU A 8 0.76 7.56 19.46
C GLU A 8 0.85 7.30 17.95
N LYS A 9 1.79 6.43 17.56
CA LYS A 9 2.11 6.15 16.17
C LYS A 9 1.56 4.79 15.78
N VAL A 10 0.53 4.79 14.94
CA VAL A 10 -0.08 3.56 14.42
C VAL A 10 0.93 2.81 13.54
N ASP A 11 1.09 1.51 13.78
CA ASP A 11 1.96 0.62 13.00
C ASP A 11 1.17 -0.64 12.61
N LEU A 12 0.37 -0.51 11.54
CA LEU A 12 -0.54 -1.55 11.07
C LEU A 12 0.18 -2.88 10.78
N TYR A 13 1.42 -2.84 10.30
CA TYR A 13 2.16 -4.07 10.02
C TYR A 13 2.43 -4.84 11.31
N ASN A 14 2.88 -4.14 12.36
CA ASN A 14 3.14 -4.76 13.65
C ASN A 14 1.84 -5.17 14.37
N GLU A 15 0.80 -4.33 14.33
CA GLU A 15 -0.51 -4.61 14.92
C GLU A 15 -1.17 -5.86 14.32
N LEU A 16 -1.01 -6.06 13.00
CA LEU A 16 -1.64 -7.15 12.26
C LEU A 16 -0.69 -8.30 11.94
N LYS A 17 0.54 -8.29 12.47
CA LYS A 17 1.60 -9.27 12.15
C LYS A 17 1.19 -10.72 12.40
N LYS A 18 0.38 -10.94 13.44
CA LYS A 18 -0.07 -12.28 13.86
C LYS A 18 -1.40 -12.69 13.22
N THR A 19 -2.11 -11.78 12.54
CA THR A 19 -3.41 -12.04 11.93
C THR A 19 -3.30 -12.01 10.41
N ASP A 20 -3.05 -10.84 9.85
CA ASP A 20 -3.18 -10.59 8.41
C ASP A 20 -1.85 -10.84 7.69
N TYR A 21 -0.73 -10.63 8.39
CA TYR A 21 0.63 -10.84 7.85
C TYR A 21 1.31 -12.07 8.46
N ALA A 22 0.53 -13.03 8.95
CA ALA A 22 1.06 -14.27 9.49
C ALA A 22 1.68 -15.11 8.37
N ALA A 23 2.99 -15.37 8.45
CA ALA A 23 3.74 -16.18 7.49
C ALA A 23 4.42 -17.40 8.17
N PRO A 24 3.65 -18.37 8.71
CA PRO A 24 4.21 -19.59 9.27
C PRO A 24 4.80 -20.51 8.19
N LYS A 25 5.69 -21.43 8.58
CA LYS A 25 6.30 -22.41 7.66
C LYS A 25 5.28 -23.36 7.03
N LYS A 26 4.18 -23.63 7.73
CA LYS A 26 3.08 -24.48 7.24
C LYS A 26 1.94 -23.56 6.76
N PRO A 27 1.34 -23.80 5.57
CA PRO A 27 0.19 -23.03 5.12
C PRO A 27 -0.94 -23.05 6.16
N VAL A 28 -1.58 -21.90 6.35
CA VAL A 28 -2.71 -21.72 7.26
C VAL A 28 -3.81 -20.94 6.56
N LEU A 29 -5.06 -21.23 6.93
CA LEU A 29 -6.20 -20.43 6.51
C LEU A 29 -6.28 -19.18 7.39
N LEU A 30 -6.42 -18.02 6.75
CA LEU A 30 -6.59 -16.73 7.41
C LEU A 30 -7.91 -16.09 6.99
N THR A 31 -8.61 -15.49 7.93
CA THR A 31 -9.81 -14.69 7.66
C THR A 31 -9.44 -13.21 7.74
N ILE A 32 -9.26 -12.59 6.58
CA ILE A 32 -8.86 -11.18 6.47
C ILE A 32 -10.11 -10.28 6.48
N LYS A 33 -10.11 -9.25 7.32
CA LYS A 33 -11.19 -8.26 7.35
C LYS A 33 -11.00 -7.21 6.25
N PRO A 34 -12.09 -6.56 5.77
CA PRO A 34 -11.97 -5.44 4.85
C PRO A 34 -11.02 -4.36 5.38
N ALA A 35 -10.19 -3.82 4.49
CA ALA A 35 -9.24 -2.79 4.84
C ALA A 35 -9.17 -1.70 3.76
N LYS A 36 -8.53 -0.59 4.12
CA LYS A 36 -8.31 0.54 3.21
C LYS A 36 -6.89 0.54 2.71
N TYR A 37 -6.76 0.80 1.41
CA TYR A 37 -5.48 0.82 0.72
C TYR A 37 -5.42 2.09 -0.15
N LEU A 38 -4.24 2.69 -0.17
CA LEU A 38 -3.84 3.55 -1.28
C LEU A 38 -3.37 2.63 -2.41
N THR A 39 -3.86 2.83 -3.64
CA THR A 39 -3.59 1.87 -4.72
C THR A 39 -3.33 2.55 -6.06
N VAL A 40 -2.53 1.89 -6.89
CA VAL A 40 -2.40 2.18 -8.32
C VAL A 40 -2.57 0.88 -9.10
N THR A 41 -3.36 0.91 -10.17
CA THR A 41 -3.64 -0.23 -11.04
C THR A 41 -3.09 0.07 -12.42
N SER A 42 -2.39 -0.88 -13.02
CA SER A 42 -1.90 -0.77 -14.40
C SER A 42 -1.58 -2.16 -14.96
N GLN A 43 -1.05 -2.18 -16.17
CA GLN A 43 -0.46 -3.32 -16.83
C GLN A 43 1.04 -3.07 -17.07
N GLY A 44 1.82 -4.14 -17.26
CA GLY A 44 3.21 -4.09 -17.69
C GLY A 44 4.11 -5.01 -16.89
N GLU A 45 5.37 -5.11 -17.32
CA GLU A 45 6.36 -5.96 -16.66
C GLU A 45 6.56 -5.56 -15.19
N PRO A 46 6.39 -6.51 -14.23
CA PRO A 46 6.77 -6.28 -12.85
C PRO A 46 8.26 -5.96 -12.75
N GLY A 47 8.59 -4.78 -12.25
CA GLY A 47 9.96 -4.30 -12.09
C GLY A 47 10.47 -3.41 -13.23
N GLY A 48 9.76 -3.33 -14.36
CA GLY A 48 10.11 -2.44 -15.48
C GLY A 48 9.90 -0.95 -15.17
N GLU A 49 10.29 -0.06 -16.09
CA GLU A 49 10.28 1.39 -15.86
C GLU A 49 8.91 1.93 -15.44
N HIS A 50 7.84 1.53 -16.15
CA HIS A 50 6.47 1.93 -15.83
C HIS A 50 6.03 1.47 -14.45
N PHE A 51 6.37 0.23 -14.08
CA PHE A 51 6.10 -0.30 -12.75
C PHE A 51 6.82 0.50 -11.65
N GLN A 52 8.09 0.83 -11.86
CA GLN A 52 8.87 1.64 -10.91
C GLN A 52 8.31 3.05 -10.79
N ALA A 53 7.88 3.67 -11.90
CA ALA A 53 7.23 4.98 -11.89
C ALA A 53 5.92 4.95 -11.07
N CYS A 54 5.07 3.95 -11.27
CA CYS A 54 3.85 3.77 -10.48
C CYS A 54 4.13 3.51 -9.00
N MET A 55 5.11 2.66 -8.67
CA MET A 55 5.56 2.45 -7.29
C MET A 55 6.09 3.73 -6.64
N GLY A 56 6.87 4.52 -7.38
CA GLY A 56 7.39 5.82 -6.93
C GLY A 56 6.26 6.80 -6.64
N ALA A 57 5.29 6.93 -7.56
CA ALA A 57 4.11 7.76 -7.36
C ALA A 57 3.28 7.32 -6.14
N LEU A 58 3.08 6.00 -5.98
CA LEU A 58 2.35 5.42 -4.85
C LEU A 58 3.01 5.76 -3.50
N PHE A 59 4.33 5.61 -3.40
CA PHE A 59 5.08 5.99 -2.20
C PHE A 59 5.11 7.50 -1.98
N GLY A 60 5.25 8.29 -3.04
CA GLY A 60 5.20 9.75 -2.97
C GLY A 60 3.90 10.24 -2.35
N ALA A 61 2.76 9.70 -2.80
CA ALA A 61 1.46 9.98 -2.21
C ALA A 61 1.38 9.47 -0.75
N ALA A 62 1.79 8.23 -0.48
CA ALA A 62 1.73 7.65 0.86
C ALA A 62 2.52 8.46 1.92
N TYR A 63 3.72 8.91 1.59
CA TYR A 63 4.54 9.72 2.49
C TYR A 63 4.01 11.14 2.63
N THR A 64 3.52 11.76 1.56
CA THR A 64 2.86 13.08 1.63
C THR A 64 1.65 13.04 2.55
N MET A 65 0.79 12.03 2.42
CA MET A 65 -0.35 11.81 3.31
C MET A 65 0.09 11.59 4.77
N LYS A 66 1.12 10.76 4.98
CA LYS A 66 1.68 10.49 6.32
C LYS A 66 2.13 11.78 7.00
N PHE A 67 2.96 12.57 6.34
CA PHE A 67 3.49 13.79 6.95
C PHE A 67 2.41 14.83 7.19
N THR A 68 1.47 14.99 6.25
CA THR A 68 0.30 15.87 6.42
C THR A 68 -0.53 15.45 7.64
N SER A 69 -0.83 14.16 7.77
CA SER A 69 -1.55 13.60 8.93
C SER A 69 -0.79 13.82 10.24
N LYS A 70 0.54 13.62 10.22
CA LYS A 70 1.40 13.84 11.39
C LYS A 70 1.38 15.30 11.84
N PHE A 71 1.41 16.26 10.91
CA PHE A 71 1.28 17.69 11.24
C PHE A 71 -0.11 18.04 11.78
N ALA A 72 -1.14 17.28 11.40
CA ALA A 72 -2.49 17.37 11.95
C ALA A 72 -2.70 16.57 13.26
N GLY A 73 -1.63 16.04 13.86
CA GLY A 73 -1.67 15.37 15.17
C GLY A 73 -1.95 13.86 15.14
N LYS A 74 -1.95 13.21 13.97
CA LYS A 74 -2.11 11.75 13.84
C LYS A 74 -0.94 11.15 13.07
N ASP A 75 -0.03 10.44 13.74
CA ASP A 75 1.12 9.80 13.11
C ASP A 75 0.86 8.32 12.82
N TYR A 76 1.45 7.81 11.75
CA TYR A 76 1.44 6.40 11.42
C TYR A 76 2.68 6.00 10.61
N LYS A 77 3.01 4.72 10.64
CA LYS A 77 4.03 4.15 9.76
C LYS A 77 3.38 3.77 8.42
N VAL A 78 4.00 4.16 7.32
CA VAL A 78 3.63 3.66 5.99
C VAL A 78 3.82 2.14 6.01
N CYS A 79 2.75 1.41 5.69
CA CYS A 79 2.76 -0.05 5.71
C CYS A 79 3.66 -0.61 4.61
N VAL A 80 3.99 -1.90 4.70
CA VAL A 80 4.69 -2.61 3.63
C VAL A 80 3.84 -2.60 2.34
N PRO A 81 4.47 -2.50 1.15
CA PRO A 81 3.75 -2.57 -0.11
C PRO A 81 3.25 -3.99 -0.37
N GLU A 82 2.07 -4.08 -0.95
CA GLU A 82 1.41 -5.31 -1.39
C GLU A 82 1.10 -5.22 -2.89
N GLY A 83 1.00 -6.36 -3.58
CA GLY A 83 0.72 -6.42 -5.00
C GLY A 83 -0.26 -7.54 -5.34
N LEU A 84 -1.28 -7.23 -6.13
CA LEU A 84 -2.13 -8.22 -6.80
C LEU A 84 -1.69 -8.35 -8.26
N TRP A 85 -1.72 -9.56 -8.80
CA TRP A 85 -1.23 -9.88 -10.13
C TRP A 85 -2.22 -10.79 -10.84
N TRP A 86 -2.52 -10.50 -12.10
CA TRP A 86 -3.39 -11.34 -12.93
C TRP A 86 -3.06 -11.19 -14.42
N GLY A 87 -3.45 -12.17 -15.22
CA GLY A 87 -3.25 -12.12 -16.66
C GLY A 87 -4.34 -11.33 -17.37
N PRO A 88 -4.34 -11.31 -18.71
CA PRO A 88 -5.49 -10.86 -19.50
C PRO A 88 -6.78 -11.61 -19.15
N GLU A 89 -7.92 -11.08 -19.58
CA GLU A 89 -9.21 -11.74 -19.39
C GLU A 89 -9.20 -13.18 -19.95
N GLY A 90 -9.74 -14.14 -19.19
CA GLY A 90 -9.73 -15.56 -19.54
C GLY A 90 -8.42 -16.29 -19.22
N CYS A 91 -7.38 -15.61 -18.75
CA CYS A 91 -6.14 -16.25 -18.33
C CYS A 91 -6.33 -17.07 -17.04
N THR A 92 -6.01 -18.36 -17.10
CA THR A 92 -6.01 -19.28 -15.94
C THR A 92 -4.61 -19.60 -15.42
N ASP A 93 -3.57 -19.38 -16.24
CA ASP A 93 -2.18 -19.65 -15.88
C ASP A 93 -1.29 -18.45 -16.21
N LEU A 94 -0.97 -17.66 -15.17
CA LEU A 94 -0.15 -16.47 -15.28
C LEU A 94 1.30 -16.79 -15.70
N CYS A 95 1.80 -18.01 -15.44
CA CYS A 95 3.18 -18.39 -15.74
C CYS A 95 3.47 -18.45 -17.25
N ASN A 96 2.45 -18.64 -18.08
CA ASN A 96 2.57 -18.69 -19.54
C ASN A 96 2.27 -17.34 -20.22
N VAL A 97 1.93 -16.31 -19.44
CA VAL A 97 1.65 -14.98 -19.97
C VAL A 97 2.94 -14.16 -19.99
N PRO A 98 3.30 -13.54 -21.14
CA PRO A 98 4.39 -12.58 -21.21
C PRO A 98 4.26 -11.51 -20.12
N ARG A 99 5.36 -11.22 -19.41
CA ARG A 99 5.34 -10.35 -18.21
C ARG A 99 4.82 -8.94 -18.50
N ASP A 100 5.04 -8.43 -19.71
CA ASP A 100 4.54 -7.15 -20.20
C ASP A 100 3.00 -7.10 -20.34
N GLN A 101 2.34 -8.26 -20.42
CA GLN A 101 0.88 -8.36 -20.46
C GLN A 101 0.24 -8.54 -19.07
N TRP A 102 1.05 -8.64 -18.01
CA TRP A 102 0.53 -8.80 -16.65
C TRP A 102 -0.19 -7.54 -16.21
N ASN A 103 -1.39 -7.73 -15.69
CA ASN A 103 -2.10 -6.72 -14.95
C ASN A 103 -1.70 -6.78 -13.48
N TRP A 104 -1.63 -5.61 -12.84
CA TRP A 104 -1.29 -5.53 -11.43
C TRP A 104 -1.96 -4.36 -10.73
N LYS A 105 -2.13 -4.55 -9.42
CA LYS A 105 -2.58 -3.51 -8.49
C LYS A 105 -1.61 -3.44 -7.33
N LEU A 106 -0.91 -2.33 -7.22
CA LEU A 106 0.02 -2.04 -6.14
C LEU A 106 -0.73 -1.32 -5.03
N MET A 107 -0.46 -1.70 -3.79
CA MET A 107 -1.28 -1.30 -2.64
C MET A 107 -0.42 -1.01 -1.42
N ILE A 108 -0.79 0.02 -0.66
CA ILE A 108 -0.24 0.31 0.67
C ILE A 108 -1.41 0.45 1.63
N ARG A 109 -1.48 -0.41 2.65
CA ARG A 109 -2.55 -0.35 3.65
C ARG A 109 -2.47 0.94 4.45
N THR A 110 -3.61 1.59 4.64
CA THR A 110 -3.74 2.88 5.35
C THR A 110 -4.64 2.75 6.59
N PRO A 111 -4.38 3.51 7.67
CA PRO A 111 -5.27 3.56 8.82
C PRO A 111 -6.69 4.02 8.46
N SER A 112 -7.69 3.59 9.24
CA SER A 112 -9.11 3.88 8.97
C SER A 112 -9.47 5.38 8.99
N PHE A 113 -8.67 6.18 9.70
CA PHE A 113 -8.79 7.63 9.79
C PHE A 113 -8.33 8.37 8.53
N ILE A 114 -7.52 7.72 7.67
CA ILE A 114 -7.19 8.24 6.35
C ILE A 114 -8.41 8.13 5.43
N LYS A 115 -8.73 9.23 4.75
CA LYS A 115 -9.90 9.37 3.87
C LYS A 115 -9.49 9.86 2.49
N GLN A 116 -10.42 9.81 1.54
CA GLN A 116 -10.21 10.26 0.16
C GLN A 116 -9.66 11.69 0.08
N LYS A 117 -10.20 12.62 0.88
CA LYS A 117 -9.72 14.01 0.95
C LYS A 117 -8.23 14.16 1.28
N ASP A 118 -7.66 13.20 2.02
CA ASP A 118 -6.23 13.24 2.39
C ASP A 118 -5.38 12.84 1.18
N LEU A 119 -5.87 11.91 0.36
CA LEU A 119 -5.27 11.56 -0.93
C LEU A 119 -5.38 12.73 -1.91
N ASP A 120 -6.56 13.32 -2.06
CA ASP A 120 -6.78 14.43 -3.00
C ASP A 120 -5.82 15.60 -2.71
N LYS A 121 -5.62 15.93 -1.43
CA LYS A 121 -4.65 16.94 -0.99
C LYS A 121 -3.20 16.53 -1.27
N ALA A 122 -2.86 15.26 -1.05
CA ALA A 122 -1.52 14.77 -1.30
C ALA A 122 -1.17 14.82 -2.80
N VAL A 123 -2.09 14.39 -3.66
CA VAL A 123 -1.93 14.46 -5.12
C VAL A 123 -1.80 15.92 -5.58
N ALA A 124 -2.62 16.84 -5.05
CA ALA A 124 -2.52 18.26 -5.39
C ALA A 124 -1.19 18.92 -4.93
N ALA A 125 -0.53 18.35 -3.92
CA ALA A 125 0.77 18.83 -3.42
C ALA A 125 1.97 18.23 -4.17
N MET A 126 1.77 17.13 -4.90
CA MET A 126 2.79 16.51 -5.75
C MET A 126 2.85 17.28 -7.07
N LYS A 127 4.04 17.73 -7.46
CA LYS A 127 4.32 18.44 -8.72
C LYS A 127 4.96 17.50 -9.72
#